data_AF-A0A3D4X7B9-F1
#
_entry.id   AF-A0A3D4X7B9-F1
#
_cell.length_a   1.000
_cell.length_b   1.000
_cell.length_c   1.000
_cell.angle_alpha   90.00
_cell.angle_beta   90.00
_cell.angle_gamma   90.00
#
_symmetry.space_group_name_H-M   'P 1'
#
loop_
_entity.id
_entity.type
_entity.pdbx_description
1 polymer ?
#
loop_
_entity_poly.entity_id
_entity_poly.type
_entity_poly.pdbx_seq_one_letter_code
_entity_poly.pdbx_strand_id
1 'polypeptide(L)'
;MHRWRSFLCVFLIFFAPVFFGGCSSQTSGAASGNASSSTSGKVSAAASGSASAAATANTSAAASESENHTAEQRTTLQECLVPEASGTTVYEDDTVSIDASNISEGYVMVRYQGDLELARLQFTVPDGSVYSYILSPGDYETFPLSGGDGAYHLEIYEPARDGLYALIFSQDIEAQIRDEFLPFLYPNQYVWYAPGDKAVAYGAKLSGNSSNDLDYVEQVYHYVTENITYDEELAATVTAGYLPDSTRTMETGKGICFDYASLMAVLLRCQGVPTRLVVGYSGEAYHAWISVYLKEIGWVDSIIEFDGKSWSLMDPTLAANNNKESVKMYIGDGDNYTEKFFY
;
A
#
# COMPACT_ATOMS: atom_id res chain seq x y z
N MET A 1 44.54 10.56 2.03
CA MET A 1 43.78 10.16 0.83
C MET A 1 43.55 8.67 1.00
N HIS A 2 42.37 8.10 1.19
CA HIS A 2 41.01 8.49 0.87
C HIS A 2 40.08 8.17 2.06
N ARG A 3 39.18 9.09 2.39
CA ARG A 3 37.99 8.82 3.20
C ARG A 3 36.96 8.24 2.24
N TRP A 4 36.47 7.03 2.50
CA TRP A 4 35.24 6.55 1.85
C TRP A 4 34.07 7.13 2.64
N ARG A 5 33.36 8.09 2.04
CA ARG A 5 32.09 8.58 2.55
C ARG A 5 31.05 7.55 2.09
N SER A 6 30.40 6.87 3.03
CA SER A 6 29.19 6.11 2.76
C SER A 6 28.15 7.09 2.22
N PHE A 7 27.84 6.98 0.94
CA PHE A 7 26.66 7.64 0.37
C PHE A 7 25.46 6.78 0.75
N LEU A 8 24.63 7.33 1.62
CA LEU A 8 23.25 6.93 1.77
C LEU A 8 22.57 7.20 0.41
N CYS A 9 22.38 6.17 -0.41
CA CYS A 9 21.51 6.27 -1.58
C CYS A 9 20.07 6.15 -1.07
N VAL A 10 19.53 7.25 -0.57
CA VAL A 10 18.08 7.43 -0.60
C VAL A 10 17.76 7.64 -2.08
N PHE A 11 17.11 6.66 -2.72
CA PHE A 11 16.49 6.87 -4.02
C PHE A 11 15.32 7.83 -3.81
N LEU A 12 15.63 9.14 -3.74
CA LEU A 12 14.67 10.20 -4.00
C LEU A 12 14.36 10.13 -5.49
N ILE A 13 13.40 9.29 -5.85
CA ILE A 13 12.75 9.39 -7.15
C ILE A 13 11.89 10.65 -7.06
N PHE A 14 12.44 11.74 -7.61
CA PHE A 14 11.65 12.92 -7.94
C PHE A 14 10.59 12.48 -8.95
N PHE A 15 9.37 12.20 -8.48
CA PHE A 15 8.21 12.37 -9.33
C PHE A 15 8.21 13.84 -9.73
N ALA A 16 8.50 14.10 -11.00
CA ALA A 16 8.24 15.42 -11.56
C ALA A 16 6.77 15.74 -11.23
N PRO A 17 6.47 16.84 -10.53
CA PRO A 17 5.09 17.23 -10.33
C PRO A 17 4.50 17.44 -11.72
N VAL A 18 3.52 16.61 -12.08
CA VAL A 18 2.59 16.95 -13.16
C VAL A 18 1.85 18.18 -12.65
N PHE A 19 2.41 19.34 -12.97
CA PHE A 19 1.81 20.63 -12.70
C PHE A 19 0.44 20.65 -13.36
N PHE A 20 -0.60 20.71 -12.54
CA PHE A 20 -1.88 21.26 -12.96
C PHE A 20 -1.63 22.68 -13.45
N GLY A 21 -1.84 22.90 -14.74
CA GLY A 21 -1.75 24.20 -15.38
C GLY A 21 -2.83 25.14 -14.85
N GLY A 22 -2.46 25.97 -13.87
CA GLY A 22 -3.20 27.15 -13.46
C GLY A 22 -2.47 28.40 -13.93
N CYS A 23 -2.97 29.03 -14.97
CA CYS A 23 -2.44 30.27 -15.54
C CYS A 23 -2.60 31.44 -14.55
N SER A 24 -1.53 32.16 -14.20
CA SER A 24 -1.60 33.61 -14.03
C SER A 24 -0.23 34.29 -14.20
N SER A 25 -0.30 35.48 -14.77
CA SER A 25 0.73 36.26 -15.44
C SER A 25 1.70 37.02 -14.54
N GLN A 26 2.96 37.06 -14.99
CA GLN A 26 3.97 38.13 -14.93
C GLN A 26 3.81 39.26 -13.88
N THR A 27 4.89 39.53 -13.13
CA THR A 27 5.68 40.77 -13.32
C THR A 27 7.12 40.61 -12.84
N SER A 28 7.99 41.29 -13.57
CA SER A 28 9.45 41.34 -13.57
C SER A 28 10.11 42.04 -12.37
N GLY A 29 11.34 41.64 -12.04
CA GLY A 29 12.28 42.44 -11.24
C GLY A 29 13.65 41.77 -11.10
N ALA A 30 14.68 42.38 -11.68
CA ALA A 30 15.99 41.79 -11.92
C ALA A 30 17.05 42.08 -10.83
N ALA A 31 17.95 41.10 -10.68
CA ALA A 31 19.42 41.21 -10.63
C ALA A 31 20.21 41.63 -9.37
N SER A 32 21.34 40.92 -9.26
CA SER A 32 22.63 41.18 -8.59
C SER A 32 22.74 40.77 -7.11
N GLY A 33 23.82 40.12 -6.64
CA GLY A 33 25.06 39.71 -7.28
C GLY A 33 26.03 39.01 -6.30
N ASN A 34 27.11 38.48 -6.89
CA ASN A 34 28.44 38.17 -6.35
C ASN A 34 28.67 37.23 -5.15
N ALA A 35 29.14 36.02 -5.49
CA ALA A 35 30.55 35.56 -5.47
C ALA A 35 31.43 35.68 -4.20
N SER A 36 32.36 34.70 -4.13
CA SER A 36 33.56 34.52 -3.28
C SER A 36 33.33 33.80 -1.94
N SER A 37 34.17 32.89 -1.44
CA SER A 37 35.46 32.34 -1.88
C SER A 37 35.82 31.12 -1.01
N SER A 38 36.44 30.11 -1.64
CA SER A 38 37.58 29.27 -1.21
C SER A 38 38.32 29.71 0.09
N THR A 39 38.94 28.87 0.94
CA THR A 39 39.89 27.75 0.69
C THR A 39 40.39 27.20 2.06
N SER A 40 41.16 26.10 2.01
CA SER A 40 42.19 25.61 2.98
C SER A 40 41.69 24.61 4.05
N GLY A 41 42.32 23.47 4.36
CA GLY A 41 43.56 22.85 3.88
C GLY A 41 44.33 22.15 5.03
N LYS A 42 44.39 20.80 5.00
CA LYS A 42 45.39 19.84 5.58
C LYS A 42 45.62 19.86 7.13
N VAL A 43 45.96 18.78 7.85
CA VAL A 43 47.14 17.85 7.84
C VAL A 43 46.81 16.69 8.85
N SER A 44 46.91 15.38 8.51
CA SER A 44 47.91 14.33 8.91
C SER A 44 48.14 14.14 10.45
N ALA A 45 48.47 12.99 11.07
CA ALA A 45 48.84 11.61 10.70
C ALA A 45 48.82 10.69 11.97
N ALA A 46 48.74 9.34 11.74
CA ALA A 46 49.38 8.19 12.44
C ALA A 46 49.27 8.01 13.99
N ALA A 47 49.36 6.84 14.64
CA ALA A 47 49.83 5.48 14.32
C ALA A 47 49.36 4.43 15.37
N SER A 48 49.36 3.16 14.95
CA SER A 48 49.84 1.92 15.65
C SER A 48 49.22 1.39 16.97
N GLY A 49 48.99 0.07 17.05
CA GLY A 49 48.95 -0.64 18.36
C GLY A 49 48.31 -2.04 18.46
N SER A 50 48.86 -3.03 17.74
CA SER A 50 49.00 -4.48 18.06
C SER A 50 48.30 -5.18 19.27
N ALA A 51 47.55 -6.26 18.94
CA ALA A 51 47.61 -7.67 19.42
C ALA A 51 47.01 -8.19 20.75
N SER A 52 46.25 -9.31 20.56
CA SER A 52 46.28 -10.61 21.28
C SER A 52 45.64 -10.74 22.68
N ALA A 53 44.63 -11.61 22.79
CA ALA A 53 44.76 -12.95 23.39
C ALA A 53 43.40 -13.69 23.47
N ALA A 54 43.48 -15.01 23.30
CA ALA A 54 42.37 -15.96 23.36
C ALA A 54 41.89 -16.23 24.81
N ALA A 55 40.60 -16.57 24.95
CA ALA A 55 40.09 -17.33 26.09
C ALA A 55 38.93 -18.23 25.65
N THR A 56 39.16 -19.53 25.75
CA THR A 56 38.19 -20.62 25.58
C THR A 56 37.32 -20.71 26.84
N ALA A 57 36.00 -20.74 26.70
CA ALA A 57 35.11 -21.28 27.73
C ALA A 57 33.86 -21.88 27.09
N ASN A 58 33.78 -23.20 27.20
CA ASN A 58 32.66 -24.05 26.85
C ASN A 58 31.68 -24.02 28.04
N THR A 59 30.38 -23.71 27.85
CA THR A 59 29.33 -24.09 28.82
C THR A 59 27.92 -23.93 28.23
N SER A 60 27.23 -25.07 28.17
CA SER A 60 25.77 -25.28 28.28
C SER A 60 24.83 -24.44 27.43
N ALA A 61 24.31 -25.08 26.38
CA ALA A 61 23.03 -24.77 25.77
C ALA A 61 21.93 -24.77 26.85
N ALA A 62 21.47 -23.58 27.22
CA ALA A 62 20.16 -23.38 27.82
C ALA A 62 19.22 -23.02 26.67
N ALA A 63 18.37 -23.98 26.29
CA ALA A 63 17.18 -23.67 25.53
C ALA A 63 16.32 -22.76 26.41
N SER A 64 16.32 -21.46 26.10
CA SER A 64 15.37 -20.53 26.69
C SER A 64 14.03 -20.74 26.01
N GLU A 65 13.13 -21.42 26.73
CA GLU A 65 11.70 -21.43 26.45
C GLU A 65 11.22 -19.99 26.23
N SER A 66 10.73 -19.74 25.03
CA SER A 66 10.02 -18.51 24.67
C SER A 66 8.65 -18.53 25.35
N GLU A 67 8.38 -17.52 26.17
CA GLU A 67 7.12 -17.36 26.88
C GLU A 67 5.96 -17.08 25.90
N ASN A 68 5.23 -18.16 25.62
CA ASN A 68 3.80 -18.27 25.31
C ASN A 68 3.02 -16.95 25.08
N HIS A 69 2.93 -16.52 23.82
CA HIS A 69 1.78 -15.77 23.31
C HIS A 69 0.70 -16.80 22.90
N THR A 70 -0.53 -16.52 23.30
CA THR A 70 -1.77 -17.33 23.28
C THR A 70 -1.90 -18.38 22.15
N ALA A 71 -2.27 -19.59 22.60
CA ALA A 71 -2.21 -20.87 21.90
C ALA A 71 -3.50 -21.25 21.14
N GLU A 72 -3.96 -20.42 20.21
CA GLU A 72 -4.92 -20.86 19.19
C GLU A 72 -4.24 -20.89 17.83
N GLN A 73 -4.19 -22.09 17.25
CA GLN A 73 -3.72 -22.25 15.88
C GLN A 73 -4.65 -21.46 14.96
N ARG A 74 -4.11 -20.58 14.12
CA ARG A 74 -4.95 -19.86 13.16
C ARG A 74 -5.71 -20.83 12.26
N THR A 75 -6.91 -20.44 11.85
CA THR A 75 -7.71 -21.24 10.93
C THR A 75 -7.42 -20.82 9.48
N THR A 76 -7.01 -21.78 8.65
CA THR A 76 -6.89 -21.58 7.21
C THR A 76 -8.25 -21.57 6.54
N LEU A 77 -8.60 -20.46 5.92
CA LEU A 77 -9.85 -20.33 5.18
C LEU A 77 -9.77 -21.11 3.87
N GLN A 78 -10.79 -21.94 3.61
CA GLN A 78 -10.91 -22.71 2.37
C GLN A 78 -11.58 -21.91 1.25
N GLU A 79 -12.38 -20.91 1.63
CA GLU A 79 -13.11 -20.04 0.72
C GLU A 79 -12.78 -18.59 1.06
N CYS A 80 -12.58 -17.77 0.03
CA CYS A 80 -12.41 -16.33 0.18
C CYS A 80 -13.71 -15.61 -0.18
N LEU A 81 -13.84 -14.37 0.29
CA LEU A 81 -15.01 -13.54 0.01
C LEU A 81 -15.04 -13.14 -1.47
N VAL A 82 -16.22 -13.13 -2.06
CA VAL A 82 -16.46 -12.76 -3.46
C VAL A 82 -17.56 -11.69 -3.50
N PRO A 83 -17.30 -10.50 -4.06
CA PRO A 83 -18.30 -9.46 -4.18
C PRO A 83 -19.30 -9.82 -5.28
N GLU A 84 -20.56 -9.43 -5.10
CA GLU A 84 -21.61 -9.65 -6.08
C GLU A 84 -22.54 -8.44 -6.25
N ALA A 85 -23.01 -8.27 -7.49
CA ALA A 85 -24.01 -7.28 -7.84
C ALA A 85 -25.39 -7.97 -7.77
N SER A 86 -25.91 -8.13 -6.54
CA SER A 86 -27.12 -8.91 -6.27
C SER A 86 -28.40 -8.26 -6.82
N GLY A 87 -28.37 -6.99 -7.22
CA GLY A 87 -29.48 -6.30 -7.88
C GLY A 87 -30.69 -5.97 -7.00
N THR A 88 -30.56 -6.04 -5.67
CA THR A 88 -31.65 -5.69 -4.73
C THR A 88 -31.84 -4.18 -4.61
N THR A 89 -30.76 -3.41 -4.62
CA THR A 89 -30.77 -1.94 -4.63
C THR A 89 -29.80 -1.45 -5.69
N VAL A 90 -30.33 -0.91 -6.78
CA VAL A 90 -29.54 -0.45 -7.92
C VAL A 90 -29.96 0.96 -8.30
N TYR A 91 -28.98 1.82 -8.54
CA TYR A 91 -29.15 3.15 -9.10
C TYR A 91 -28.47 3.18 -10.46
N GLU A 92 -29.26 3.33 -11.53
CA GLU A 92 -28.74 3.19 -12.89
C GLU A 92 -29.38 4.18 -13.87
N ASP A 93 -28.64 4.45 -14.94
CA ASP A 93 -29.12 5.04 -16.18
C ASP A 93 -28.58 4.23 -17.38
N ASP A 94 -28.64 4.80 -18.59
CA ASP A 94 -28.19 4.12 -19.81
C ASP A 94 -26.66 3.86 -19.83
N THR A 95 -25.88 4.54 -19.00
CA THR A 95 -24.39 4.55 -19.04
C THR A 95 -23.77 4.01 -17.75
N VAL A 96 -24.42 4.19 -16.61
CA VAL A 96 -23.89 3.88 -15.28
C VAL A 96 -24.85 2.99 -14.53
N SER A 97 -24.32 2.03 -13.77
CA SER A 97 -25.06 1.33 -12.73
C SER A 97 -24.24 1.25 -11.44
N ILE A 98 -24.87 1.62 -10.33
CA ILE A 98 -24.35 1.48 -8.97
C ILE A 98 -25.23 0.48 -8.24
N ASP A 99 -24.71 -0.73 -8.02
CA ASP A 99 -25.32 -1.74 -7.18
C ASP A 99 -24.90 -1.55 -5.73
N ALA A 100 -25.87 -1.14 -4.91
CA ALA A 100 -25.76 -0.87 -3.48
C ALA A 100 -26.39 -1.97 -2.63
N SER A 101 -26.65 -3.15 -3.20
CA SER A 101 -27.32 -4.27 -2.51
C SER A 101 -26.51 -4.79 -1.33
N ASN A 102 -25.18 -4.65 -1.38
CA ASN A 102 -24.25 -5.19 -0.40
C ASN A 102 -23.58 -4.10 0.47
N ILE A 103 -24.27 -2.97 0.68
CA ILE A 103 -23.80 -1.91 1.61
C ILE A 103 -23.48 -2.48 2.99
N SER A 104 -24.29 -3.40 3.52
CA SER A 104 -24.04 -4.00 4.84
C SER A 104 -22.76 -4.83 4.87
N GLU A 105 -22.30 -5.32 3.72
CA GLU A 105 -21.02 -6.02 3.55
C GLU A 105 -19.85 -5.05 3.31
N GLY A 106 -20.09 -3.74 3.32
CA GLY A 106 -19.03 -2.74 3.26
C GLY A 106 -18.51 -2.43 1.86
N TYR A 107 -19.29 -2.68 0.80
CA TYR A 107 -18.92 -2.30 -0.56
C TYR A 107 -20.14 -1.91 -1.42
N VAL A 108 -19.85 -1.22 -2.53
CA VAL A 108 -20.76 -1.07 -3.67
C VAL A 108 -20.09 -1.63 -4.92
N MET A 109 -20.89 -2.05 -5.89
CA MET A 109 -20.36 -2.38 -7.21
C MET A 109 -20.78 -1.32 -8.21
N VAL A 110 -19.84 -0.85 -9.02
CA VAL A 110 -20.10 0.17 -10.04
C VAL A 110 -19.74 -0.41 -11.40
N ARG A 111 -20.65 -0.25 -12.36
CA ARG A 111 -20.44 -0.59 -13.76
C ARG A 111 -20.61 0.68 -14.58
N TYR A 112 -19.62 0.95 -15.42
CA TYR A 112 -19.65 2.04 -16.38
C TYR A 112 -19.63 1.47 -17.81
N GLN A 113 -20.53 1.95 -18.64
CA GLN A 113 -20.79 1.49 -20.01
C GLN A 113 -20.69 2.62 -21.04
N GLY A 114 -20.04 3.74 -20.68
CA GLY A 114 -19.77 4.82 -21.62
C GLY A 114 -18.67 4.46 -22.62
N ASP A 115 -18.50 5.32 -23.62
CA ASP A 115 -17.55 5.11 -24.72
C ASP A 115 -16.14 5.69 -24.43
N LEU A 116 -15.98 6.40 -23.30
CA LEU A 116 -14.75 7.12 -22.97
C LEU A 116 -13.94 6.39 -21.91
N GLU A 117 -12.65 6.21 -22.22
CA GLU A 117 -11.64 5.79 -21.24
C GLU A 117 -11.40 6.89 -20.19
N LEU A 118 -10.83 6.50 -19.04
CA LEU A 118 -10.49 7.43 -17.95
C LEU A 118 -11.71 8.15 -17.35
N ALA A 119 -12.90 7.56 -17.42
CA ALA A 119 -14.00 7.99 -16.56
C ALA A 119 -13.56 7.89 -15.09
N ARG A 120 -14.15 8.70 -14.22
CA ARG A 120 -13.75 8.80 -12.82
C ARG A 120 -14.94 8.64 -11.90
N LEU A 121 -14.84 7.72 -10.96
CA LEU A 121 -15.66 7.71 -9.77
C LEU A 121 -14.99 8.61 -8.72
N GLN A 122 -15.70 9.60 -8.23
CA GLN A 122 -15.40 10.28 -6.97
C GLN A 122 -16.33 9.78 -5.89
N PHE A 123 -15.74 9.49 -4.74
CA PHE A 123 -16.38 8.83 -3.63
C PHE A 123 -16.10 9.67 -2.38
N THR A 124 -17.04 10.56 -2.03
CA THR A 124 -16.95 11.34 -0.80
C THR A 124 -17.43 10.49 0.35
N VAL A 125 -16.55 10.21 1.31
CA VAL A 125 -16.83 9.34 2.45
C VAL A 125 -17.33 10.17 3.66
N PRO A 126 -17.85 9.55 4.74
CA PRO A 126 -18.50 10.25 5.85
C PRO A 126 -17.64 11.32 6.54
N ASP A 127 -16.31 11.17 6.54
CA ASP A 127 -15.39 12.16 7.12
C ASP A 127 -15.12 13.38 6.20
N GLY A 128 -15.69 13.38 5.00
CA GLY A 128 -15.55 14.43 3.98
C GLY A 128 -14.37 14.23 3.02
N SER A 129 -13.55 13.19 3.19
CA SER A 129 -12.48 12.85 2.26
C SER A 129 -13.03 12.36 0.93
N VAL A 130 -12.39 12.76 -0.17
CA VAL A 130 -12.81 12.39 -1.53
C VAL A 130 -11.81 11.40 -2.12
N TYR A 131 -12.26 10.17 -2.30
CA TYR A 131 -11.50 9.12 -2.97
C TYR A 131 -11.79 9.20 -4.48
N SER A 132 -10.80 8.93 -5.31
CA SER A 132 -10.97 8.96 -6.77
C SER A 132 -10.43 7.67 -7.39
N TYR A 133 -11.28 7.07 -8.22
CA TYR A 133 -10.99 5.85 -8.94
C TYR A 133 -11.17 6.10 -10.43
N ILE A 134 -10.35 5.44 -11.24
CA ILE A 134 -10.55 5.41 -12.70
C ILE A 134 -11.49 4.25 -13.00
N LEU A 135 -12.54 4.52 -13.76
CA LEU A 135 -13.45 3.51 -14.28
C LEU A 135 -13.10 3.23 -15.73
N SER A 136 -13.04 1.95 -16.08
CA SER A 136 -12.94 1.52 -17.47
C SER A 136 -14.31 1.01 -17.94
N PRO A 137 -14.70 1.22 -19.21
CA PRO A 137 -15.92 0.60 -19.73
C PRO A 137 -15.88 -0.92 -19.58
N GLY A 138 -16.90 -1.53 -18.98
CA GLY A 138 -16.88 -2.97 -18.74
C GLY A 138 -17.95 -3.52 -17.82
N ASP A 139 -17.59 -4.60 -17.14
CA ASP A 139 -18.41 -5.25 -16.10
C ASP A 139 -18.32 -4.49 -14.77
N TYR A 140 -19.02 -4.99 -13.75
CA TYR A 140 -18.98 -4.39 -12.41
C TYR A 140 -17.60 -4.49 -11.78
N GLU A 141 -17.13 -3.36 -11.24
CA GLU A 141 -15.98 -3.26 -10.37
C GLU A 141 -16.42 -3.02 -8.92
N THR A 142 -15.64 -3.48 -7.94
CA THR A 142 -16.00 -3.38 -6.51
C THR A 142 -15.26 -2.23 -5.83
N PHE A 143 -15.99 -1.39 -5.11
CA PHE A 143 -15.47 -0.23 -4.38
C PHE A 143 -15.80 -0.32 -2.89
N PRO A 144 -14.79 -0.26 -2.01
CA PRO A 144 -14.99 -0.43 -0.58
C PRO A 144 -15.60 0.82 0.05
N LEU A 145 -16.46 0.61 1.05
CA LEU A 145 -16.97 1.66 1.94
C LEU A 145 -15.96 1.92 3.07
N SER A 146 -14.73 2.30 2.72
CA SER A 146 -13.60 2.42 3.66
C SER A 146 -13.80 3.44 4.78
N GLY A 147 -14.69 4.43 4.58
CA GLY A 147 -15.04 5.44 5.58
C GLY A 147 -15.96 4.96 6.73
N GLY A 148 -16.40 3.70 6.72
CA GLY A 148 -17.27 3.14 7.76
C GLY A 148 -18.75 3.50 7.59
N ASP A 149 -19.46 3.62 8.71
CA ASP A 149 -20.87 4.01 8.71
C ASP A 149 -21.07 5.49 8.36
N GLY A 150 -22.18 5.80 7.70
CA GLY A 150 -22.64 7.16 7.47
C GLY A 150 -22.97 7.48 6.02
N ALA A 151 -23.08 8.78 5.74
CA ALA A 151 -23.45 9.27 4.42
C ALA A 151 -22.26 9.28 3.45
N TYR A 152 -22.50 8.78 2.24
CA TYR A 152 -21.56 8.80 1.13
C TYR A 152 -22.19 9.52 -0.07
N HIS A 153 -21.36 10.25 -0.81
CA HIS A 153 -21.75 10.92 -2.05
C HIS A 153 -20.88 10.41 -3.20
N LEU A 154 -21.53 9.78 -4.19
CA LEU A 154 -20.90 9.18 -5.35
C LEU A 154 -21.14 10.08 -6.55
N GLU A 155 -20.09 10.33 -7.32
CA GLU A 155 -20.17 11.09 -8.57
C GLU A 155 -19.33 10.41 -9.63
N ILE A 156 -19.88 10.24 -10.83
CA ILE A 156 -19.15 9.69 -11.97
C ILE A 156 -19.00 10.78 -13.02
N TYR A 157 -17.77 10.91 -13.48
CA TYR A 157 -17.34 11.93 -14.41
C TYR A 157 -16.75 11.33 -15.67
N GLU A 158 -17.08 11.89 -16.83
CA GLU A 158 -16.43 11.58 -18.10
C GLU A 158 -15.45 12.68 -18.52
N PRO A 159 -14.34 12.35 -19.20
CA PRO A 159 -13.48 13.34 -19.80
C PRO A 159 -14.24 14.22 -20.81
N ALA A 160 -14.02 15.52 -20.73
CA ALA A 160 -14.54 16.52 -21.64
C ALA A 160 -13.38 17.27 -22.34
N ARG A 161 -13.68 18.41 -22.97
CA ARG A 161 -12.68 19.21 -23.70
C ARG A 161 -11.70 19.90 -22.74
N ASP A 162 -10.49 20.14 -23.22
CA ASP A 162 -9.46 20.94 -22.55
C ASP A 162 -9.08 20.42 -21.14
N GLY A 163 -9.17 19.10 -20.92
CA GLY A 163 -8.85 18.45 -19.65
C GLY A 163 -9.93 18.61 -18.57
N LEU A 164 -11.09 19.17 -18.92
CA LEU A 164 -12.25 19.22 -18.03
C LEU A 164 -12.94 17.87 -17.95
N TYR A 165 -13.77 17.69 -16.94
CA TYR A 165 -14.61 16.52 -16.75
C TYR A 165 -16.07 16.97 -16.60
N ALA A 166 -17.00 16.20 -17.16
CA ALA A 166 -18.43 16.42 -17.03
C ALA A 166 -19.02 15.40 -16.04
N LEU A 167 -19.79 15.87 -15.07
CA LEU A 167 -20.58 15.01 -14.19
C LEU A 167 -21.67 14.34 -15.03
N ILE A 168 -21.68 13.01 -15.06
CA ILE A 168 -22.67 12.22 -15.81
C ILE A 168 -23.66 11.49 -14.90
N PHE A 169 -23.25 11.15 -13.68
CA PHE A 169 -24.10 10.44 -12.71
C PHE A 169 -23.74 10.86 -11.29
N SER A 170 -24.73 10.92 -10.40
CA SER A 170 -24.52 11.23 -8.99
C SER A 170 -25.54 10.50 -8.12
N GLN A 171 -25.10 9.99 -6.97
CA GLN A 171 -25.95 9.25 -6.05
C GLN A 171 -25.47 9.39 -4.60
N ASP A 172 -26.40 9.65 -3.70
CA ASP A 172 -26.18 9.56 -2.25
C ASP A 172 -26.53 8.16 -1.75
N ILE A 173 -25.72 7.60 -0.86
CA ILE A 173 -26.04 6.36 -0.13
C ILE A 173 -25.76 6.54 1.36
N GLU A 174 -26.50 5.82 2.20
CA GLU A 174 -26.28 5.76 3.64
C GLU A 174 -25.77 4.36 4.01
N ALA A 175 -24.55 4.28 4.53
CA ALA A 175 -23.93 3.02 4.89
C ALA A 175 -24.20 2.65 6.35
N GLN A 176 -24.56 1.38 6.55
CA GLN A 176 -24.63 0.71 7.85
C GLN A 176 -23.96 -0.65 7.69
N ILE A 177 -22.67 -0.71 7.99
CA ILE A 177 -21.80 -1.86 7.74
C ILE A 177 -21.89 -2.78 8.96
N ARG A 178 -22.15 -4.07 8.75
CA ARG A 178 -22.37 -5.01 9.85
C ARG A 178 -21.11 -5.35 10.64
N ASP A 179 -19.95 -5.13 10.02
CA ASP A 179 -18.62 -5.40 10.56
C ASP A 179 -17.61 -4.46 9.86
N GLU A 180 -16.94 -3.62 10.66
CA GLU A 180 -16.03 -2.57 10.20
C GLU A 180 -14.82 -3.10 9.41
N PHE A 181 -14.54 -4.41 9.47
CA PHE A 181 -13.43 -5.02 8.76
C PHE A 181 -13.77 -5.49 7.34
N LEU A 182 -15.05 -5.64 6.98
CA LEU A 182 -15.45 -6.17 5.68
C LEU A 182 -14.94 -5.35 4.48
N PRO A 183 -14.94 -4.01 4.49
CA PRO A 183 -14.33 -3.22 3.42
C PRO A 183 -12.85 -3.57 3.15
N PHE A 184 -12.16 -4.05 4.18
CA PHE A 184 -10.74 -4.43 4.15
C PHE A 184 -10.52 -5.94 4.08
N LEU A 185 -11.59 -6.70 3.82
CA LEU A 185 -11.56 -8.14 3.58
C LEU A 185 -11.99 -8.43 2.15
N TYR A 186 -13.08 -7.85 1.65
CA TYR A 186 -13.52 -8.06 0.26
C TYR A 186 -12.45 -7.58 -0.75
N PRO A 187 -12.35 -8.26 -1.92
CA PRO A 187 -11.54 -7.76 -3.01
C PRO A 187 -12.14 -6.47 -3.56
N ASN A 188 -11.28 -5.60 -4.06
CA ASN A 188 -11.66 -4.36 -4.72
C ASN A 188 -10.72 -4.05 -5.88
N GLN A 189 -10.94 -2.92 -6.56
CA GLN A 189 -10.16 -2.51 -7.73
C GLN A 189 -8.63 -2.56 -7.51
N TYR A 190 -8.14 -2.26 -6.31
CA TYR A 190 -6.71 -2.20 -6.00
C TYR A 190 -6.17 -3.42 -5.28
N VAL A 191 -7.04 -4.22 -4.66
CA VAL A 191 -6.70 -5.48 -3.98
C VAL A 191 -7.61 -6.57 -4.50
N TRP A 192 -7.43 -6.93 -5.77
CA TRP A 192 -8.28 -7.92 -6.44
C TRP A 192 -7.79 -9.35 -6.22
N TYR A 193 -8.72 -10.24 -5.91
CA TYR A 193 -8.52 -11.68 -5.89
C TYR A 193 -9.85 -12.42 -6.09
N ALA A 194 -9.78 -13.62 -6.63
CA ALA A 194 -10.92 -14.50 -6.84
C ALA A 194 -10.57 -15.97 -6.50
N PRO A 195 -11.58 -16.82 -6.22
CA PRO A 195 -11.36 -18.25 -6.05
C PRO A 195 -10.65 -18.86 -7.26
N GLY A 196 -9.59 -19.60 -7.00
CA GLY A 196 -8.75 -20.23 -8.05
C GLY A 196 -7.50 -19.43 -8.42
N ASP A 197 -7.41 -18.16 -8.00
CA ASP A 197 -6.19 -17.38 -8.20
C ASP A 197 -4.99 -17.99 -7.47
N LYS A 198 -3.83 -17.85 -8.10
CA LYS A 198 -2.57 -18.40 -7.57
C LYS A 198 -2.21 -17.78 -6.22
N ALA A 199 -2.51 -16.50 -6.04
CA ALA A 199 -2.30 -15.78 -4.79
C ALA A 199 -3.17 -16.35 -3.66
N VAL A 200 -4.46 -16.65 -3.91
CA VAL A 200 -5.37 -17.23 -2.92
C VAL A 200 -4.87 -18.61 -2.46
N ALA A 201 -4.50 -19.48 -3.41
CA ALA A 201 -3.94 -20.79 -3.09
C ALA A 201 -2.63 -20.70 -2.29
N TYR A 202 -1.78 -19.73 -2.62
CA TYR A 202 -0.52 -19.51 -1.91
C TYR A 202 -0.73 -18.93 -0.51
N GLY A 203 -1.68 -17.99 -0.36
CA GLY A 203 -2.11 -17.44 0.92
C GLY A 203 -2.60 -18.55 1.86
N ALA A 204 -3.43 -19.46 1.37
CA ALA A 204 -3.89 -20.64 2.13
C ALA A 204 -2.73 -21.57 2.52
N LYS A 205 -1.74 -21.78 1.64
CA LYS A 205 -0.55 -22.58 1.94
C LYS A 205 0.28 -21.94 3.07
N LEU A 206 0.56 -20.65 2.98
CA LEU A 206 1.29 -19.94 4.04
C LEU A 206 0.50 -19.99 5.36
N SER A 207 -0.81 -19.76 5.28
CA SER A 207 -1.73 -19.84 6.41
C SER A 207 -1.66 -21.17 7.15
N GLY A 208 -1.72 -22.29 6.43
CA GLY A 208 -1.68 -23.63 7.02
C GLY A 208 -0.34 -24.01 7.64
N ASN A 209 0.75 -23.29 7.30
CA ASN A 209 2.06 -23.48 7.90
C ASN A 209 2.33 -22.52 9.06
N SER A 210 1.44 -21.55 9.30
CA SER A 210 1.59 -20.55 10.35
C SER A 210 0.85 -20.97 11.61
N SER A 211 1.47 -20.68 12.74
CA SER A 211 0.95 -20.95 14.07
C SER A 211 -0.21 -20.01 14.43
N ASN A 212 -0.10 -18.72 14.19
CA ASN A 212 -1.13 -17.72 14.47
C ASN A 212 -1.11 -16.61 13.40
N ASP A 213 -2.02 -15.64 13.47
CA ASP A 213 -2.10 -14.55 12.48
C ASP A 213 -0.83 -13.69 12.43
N LEU A 214 -0.09 -13.62 13.54
CA LEU A 214 1.16 -12.90 13.65
C LEU A 214 2.25 -13.53 12.78
N ASP A 215 2.48 -14.82 12.99
CA ASP A 215 3.39 -15.66 12.21
C ASP A 215 2.96 -15.67 10.74
N TYR A 216 1.66 -15.69 10.46
CA TYR A 216 1.19 -15.60 9.09
C TYR A 216 1.53 -14.29 8.39
N VAL A 217 1.28 -13.16 9.05
CA VAL A 217 1.63 -11.84 8.53
C VAL A 217 3.14 -11.75 8.28
N GLU A 218 3.96 -12.28 9.19
CA GLU A 218 5.41 -12.36 9.02
C GLU A 218 5.81 -13.22 7.81
N GLN A 219 5.21 -14.40 7.63
CA GLN A 219 5.52 -15.29 6.51
C GLN A 219 5.12 -14.70 5.16
N VAL A 220 3.98 -14.00 5.11
CA VAL A 220 3.54 -13.25 3.91
C VAL A 220 4.52 -12.11 3.61
N TYR A 221 4.93 -11.36 4.64
CA TYR A 221 5.91 -10.29 4.52
C TYR A 221 7.24 -10.80 3.95
N HIS A 222 7.80 -11.88 4.52
CA HIS A 222 9.06 -12.47 4.02
C HIS A 222 8.91 -12.95 2.58
N TYR A 223 7.80 -13.61 2.23
CA TYR A 223 7.56 -14.00 0.85
C TYR A 223 7.62 -12.82 -0.12
N VAL A 224 6.85 -11.76 0.13
CA VAL A 224 6.77 -10.62 -0.77
C VAL A 224 8.13 -9.90 -0.87
N THR A 225 8.79 -9.66 0.27
CA THR A 225 10.04 -8.89 0.31
C THR A 225 11.25 -9.66 -0.26
N GLU A 226 11.25 -10.98 -0.19
CA GLU A 226 12.36 -11.81 -0.70
C GLU A 226 12.17 -12.26 -2.16
N ASN A 227 10.92 -12.30 -2.66
CA ASN A 227 10.63 -12.88 -3.98
C ASN A 227 10.23 -11.84 -5.04
N ILE A 228 9.88 -10.62 -4.65
CA ILE A 228 9.53 -9.56 -5.59
C ILE A 228 10.68 -8.55 -5.68
N THR A 229 11.09 -8.22 -6.90
CA THR A 229 12.10 -7.21 -7.21
C THR A 229 11.45 -5.96 -7.79
N TYR A 230 11.97 -4.78 -7.45
CA TYR A 230 11.41 -3.52 -7.93
C TYR A 230 11.54 -3.38 -9.45
N ASP A 231 10.43 -3.02 -10.11
CA ASP A 231 10.37 -2.83 -11.56
C ASP A 231 10.58 -1.34 -11.91
N GLU A 232 11.84 -0.96 -12.06
CA GLU A 232 12.24 0.40 -12.42
C GLU A 232 11.71 0.86 -13.79
N GLU A 233 11.57 -0.06 -14.74
CA GLU A 233 11.05 0.26 -16.08
C GLU A 233 9.56 0.56 -16.00
N LEU A 234 8.80 -0.27 -15.28
CA LEU A 234 7.39 0.00 -15.02
C LEU A 234 7.22 1.30 -14.22
N ALA A 235 8.01 1.53 -13.18
CA ALA A 235 7.96 2.77 -12.39
C ALA A 235 8.18 4.03 -13.23
N ALA A 236 9.07 3.94 -14.24
CA ALA A 236 9.37 5.06 -15.13
C ALA A 236 8.33 5.25 -16.25
N THR A 237 7.53 4.24 -16.56
CA THR A 237 6.64 4.22 -17.74
C THR A 237 5.15 4.08 -17.40
N VAL A 238 4.80 3.84 -16.14
CA VAL A 238 3.43 3.68 -15.66
C VAL A 238 2.59 4.91 -16.00
N THR A 239 1.37 4.66 -16.46
CA THR A 239 0.42 5.71 -16.88
C THR A 239 -0.83 5.70 -15.99
N ALA A 240 -1.65 6.75 -16.10
CA ALA A 240 -2.92 6.80 -15.39
C ALA A 240 -3.79 5.60 -15.78
N GLY A 241 -4.44 4.99 -14.78
CA GLY A 241 -5.27 3.79 -14.96
C GLY A 241 -4.52 2.48 -14.73
N TYR A 242 -3.24 2.52 -14.37
CA TYR A 242 -2.54 1.33 -13.94
C TYR A 242 -3.18 0.72 -12.67
N LEU A 243 -3.53 -0.56 -12.75
CA LEU A 243 -4.03 -1.37 -11.65
C LEU A 243 -3.03 -2.49 -11.34
N PRO A 244 -2.80 -2.82 -10.05
CA PRO A 244 -1.93 -3.91 -9.67
C PRO A 244 -2.58 -5.25 -10.04
N ASP A 245 -1.75 -6.22 -10.40
CA ASP A 245 -2.18 -7.59 -10.74
C ASP A 245 -1.33 -8.57 -9.93
N SER A 246 -1.93 -9.14 -8.89
CA SER A 246 -1.26 -10.05 -7.96
C SER A 246 -0.75 -11.32 -8.66
N THR A 247 -1.44 -11.81 -9.69
CA THR A 247 -1.02 -12.98 -10.47
C THR A 247 0.22 -12.63 -11.29
N ARG A 248 0.18 -11.52 -12.04
CA ARG A 248 1.32 -11.03 -12.83
C ARG A 248 2.54 -10.78 -11.93
N THR A 249 2.36 -10.15 -10.77
CA THR A 249 3.46 -9.86 -9.83
C THR A 249 4.08 -11.14 -9.30
N MET A 250 3.28 -12.14 -8.91
CA MET A 250 3.81 -13.44 -8.46
C MET A 250 4.50 -14.24 -9.58
N GLU A 251 4.03 -14.13 -10.83
CA GLU A 251 4.60 -14.85 -11.97
C GLU A 251 5.90 -14.24 -12.46
N THR A 252 5.96 -12.92 -12.52
CA THR A 252 7.15 -12.19 -12.99
C THR A 252 8.18 -12.00 -11.89
N GLY A 253 7.76 -12.04 -10.62
CA GLY A 253 8.60 -11.67 -9.48
C GLY A 253 8.96 -10.19 -9.49
N LYS A 254 8.15 -9.34 -10.13
CA LYS A 254 8.42 -7.92 -10.33
C LYS A 254 7.20 -7.04 -10.06
N GLY A 255 7.44 -5.84 -9.54
CA GLY A 255 6.39 -4.85 -9.34
C GLY A 255 6.91 -3.52 -8.84
N ILE A 256 6.04 -2.52 -8.77
CA ILE A 256 6.29 -1.23 -8.11
C ILE A 256 5.58 -1.17 -6.76
N CYS A 257 5.73 -0.11 -5.98
CA CYS A 257 5.19 -0.04 -4.61
C CYS A 257 3.72 -0.44 -4.49
N PHE A 258 2.91 -0.09 -5.50
CA PHE A 258 1.51 -0.46 -5.57
C PHE A 258 1.29 -1.98 -5.71
N ASP A 259 2.11 -2.67 -6.52
CA ASP A 259 2.05 -4.13 -6.68
C ASP A 259 2.47 -4.86 -5.41
N TYR A 260 3.51 -4.37 -4.72
CA TYR A 260 3.96 -4.95 -3.45
C TYR A 260 2.86 -4.87 -2.40
N ALA A 261 2.27 -3.69 -2.20
CA ALA A 261 1.20 -3.46 -1.24
C ALA A 261 -0.05 -4.28 -1.60
N SER A 262 -0.44 -4.30 -2.88
CA SER A 262 -1.59 -5.06 -3.37
C SER A 262 -1.39 -6.57 -3.19
N LEU A 263 -0.26 -7.14 -3.60
CA LEU A 263 0.01 -8.57 -3.45
C LEU A 263 0.00 -8.98 -1.96
N MET A 264 0.63 -8.18 -1.11
CA MET A 264 0.65 -8.46 0.32
C MET A 264 -0.76 -8.41 0.92
N ALA A 265 -1.56 -7.40 0.55
CA ALA A 265 -2.96 -7.30 0.98
C ALA A 265 -3.82 -8.46 0.43
N VAL A 266 -3.64 -8.88 -0.83
CA VAL A 266 -4.35 -10.03 -1.40
C VAL A 266 -4.08 -11.30 -0.60
N LEU A 267 -2.81 -11.59 -0.31
CA LEU A 267 -2.42 -12.76 0.46
C LEU A 267 -3.11 -12.76 1.83
N LEU A 268 -3.12 -11.61 2.52
CA LEU A 268 -3.72 -11.47 3.85
C LEU A 268 -5.26 -11.52 3.84
N ARG A 269 -5.91 -10.74 2.98
CA ARG A 269 -7.38 -10.61 2.90
C ARG A 269 -8.04 -11.94 2.55
N CYS A 270 -7.47 -12.69 1.60
CA CYS A 270 -8.03 -13.98 1.19
C CYS A 270 -7.98 -15.05 2.30
N GLN A 271 -7.28 -14.79 3.40
CA GLN A 271 -7.19 -15.64 4.59
C GLN A 271 -7.74 -14.95 5.85
N GLY A 272 -8.62 -13.97 5.67
CA GLY A 272 -9.42 -13.39 6.75
C GLY A 272 -8.69 -12.38 7.62
N VAL A 273 -7.53 -11.89 7.19
CA VAL A 273 -6.78 -10.86 7.92
C VAL A 273 -7.11 -9.48 7.32
N PRO A 274 -7.88 -8.62 8.02
CA PRO A 274 -8.27 -7.32 7.49
C PRO A 274 -7.03 -6.47 7.21
N THR A 275 -6.91 -5.98 5.99
CA THR A 275 -5.70 -5.27 5.54
C THR A 275 -6.08 -4.09 4.67
N ARG A 276 -5.70 -2.88 5.09
CA ARG A 276 -5.79 -1.66 4.28
C ARG A 276 -4.62 -1.61 3.31
N LEU A 277 -4.89 -1.30 2.05
CA LEU A 277 -3.89 -0.77 1.14
C LEU A 277 -3.90 0.75 1.30
N VAL A 278 -2.79 1.29 1.81
CA VAL A 278 -2.67 2.71 2.10
C VAL A 278 -1.93 3.39 0.98
N VAL A 279 -2.44 4.52 0.51
CA VAL A 279 -1.75 5.36 -0.46
C VAL A 279 -1.59 6.76 0.13
N GLY A 280 -0.40 7.33 -0.07
CA GLY A 280 -0.03 8.62 0.50
C GLY A 280 1.33 9.08 0.01
N TYR A 281 2.09 9.73 0.88
CA TYR A 281 3.46 10.14 0.59
C TYR A 281 4.46 9.53 1.57
N SER A 282 5.62 9.17 1.04
CA SER A 282 6.84 8.85 1.79
C SER A 282 7.88 9.92 1.43
N GLY A 283 8.09 10.90 2.32
CA GLY A 283 8.78 12.14 1.98
C GLY A 283 8.02 12.92 0.90
N GLU A 284 8.66 13.16 -0.25
CA GLU A 284 8.01 13.82 -1.40
C GLU A 284 7.45 12.82 -2.43
N ALA A 285 7.74 11.51 -2.27
CA ALA A 285 7.35 10.49 -3.23
C ALA A 285 5.93 9.98 -2.94
N TYR A 286 5.09 9.89 -3.97
CA TYR A 286 3.80 9.22 -3.87
C TYR A 286 4.05 7.71 -3.71
N HIS A 287 3.43 7.11 -2.70
CA HIS A 287 3.80 5.78 -2.24
C HIS A 287 2.62 4.96 -1.75
N ALA A 288 2.76 3.64 -1.79
CA ALA A 288 1.75 2.69 -1.33
C ALA A 288 2.36 1.65 -0.37
N TRP A 289 1.64 1.36 0.71
CA TRP A 289 1.99 0.39 1.75
C TRP A 289 0.73 -0.28 2.30
N ILE A 290 0.85 -1.05 3.38
CA ILE A 290 -0.31 -1.69 4.01
C ILE A 290 -0.42 -1.34 5.49
N SER A 291 -1.64 -1.47 6.03
CA SER A 291 -1.92 -1.51 7.47
C SER A 291 -2.79 -2.75 7.76
N VAL A 292 -2.39 -3.56 8.74
CA VAL A 292 -3.05 -4.85 9.03
C VAL A 292 -3.69 -4.82 10.40
N TYR A 293 -4.90 -5.36 10.52
CA TYR A 293 -5.57 -5.52 11.80
C TYR A 293 -5.26 -6.89 12.41
N LEU A 294 -4.82 -6.89 13.67
CA LEU A 294 -4.60 -8.09 14.47
C LEU A 294 -5.44 -8.02 15.74
N LYS A 295 -6.23 -9.06 16.03
CA LYS A 295 -7.24 -9.05 17.11
C LYS A 295 -6.72 -8.61 18.50
N GLU A 296 -5.50 -9.00 18.86
CA GLU A 296 -4.92 -8.67 20.17
C GLU A 296 -4.15 -7.33 20.19
N ILE A 297 -3.86 -6.75 19.02
CA ILE A 297 -2.99 -5.57 18.88
C ILE A 297 -3.76 -4.35 18.36
N GLY A 298 -4.77 -4.56 17.52
CA GLY A 298 -5.46 -3.54 16.75
C GLY A 298 -4.85 -3.36 15.36
N TRP A 299 -5.08 -2.19 14.76
CA TRP A 299 -4.42 -1.79 13.52
C TRP A 299 -2.93 -1.57 13.77
N VAL A 300 -2.12 -2.22 12.96
CA VAL A 300 -0.68 -2.03 12.93
C VAL A 300 -0.39 -1.15 11.71
N ASP A 301 -0.56 0.16 11.91
CA ASP A 301 -0.41 1.20 10.88
C ASP A 301 1.05 1.55 10.62
N SER A 302 1.86 1.46 11.67
CA SER A 302 3.30 1.59 11.62
C SER A 302 3.93 0.23 11.87
N ILE A 303 4.08 -0.46 10.75
CA ILE A 303 5.35 -1.03 10.38
C ILE A 303 5.68 -2.37 11.19
N ILE A 304 5.80 -3.59 10.57
CA ILE A 304 6.45 -4.90 11.00
C ILE A 304 8.01 -5.13 10.85
N GLU A 305 8.78 -4.86 11.90
CA GLU A 305 10.12 -5.39 12.15
C GLU A 305 9.87 -6.25 13.37
N PHE A 306 9.91 -7.56 13.21
CA PHE A 306 9.74 -8.48 14.32
C PHE A 306 11.12 -8.91 14.79
N ASP A 307 11.55 -8.43 15.96
CA ASP A 307 12.74 -8.93 16.66
C ASP A 307 12.43 -10.11 17.59
N GLY A 308 11.21 -10.64 17.50
CA GLY A 308 10.65 -11.62 18.43
C GLY A 308 9.89 -11.01 19.60
N LYS A 309 9.85 -9.67 19.78
CA LYS A 309 9.22 -8.99 20.93
C LYS A 309 8.53 -7.65 20.61
N SER A 310 8.92 -6.96 19.54
CA SER A 310 8.40 -5.64 19.15
C SER A 310 8.14 -5.56 17.63
N TRP A 311 7.34 -4.58 17.19
CA TRP A 311 6.86 -4.41 15.81
C TRP A 311 7.34 -3.06 15.22
N SER A 312 8.17 -3.05 14.15
CA SER A 312 8.57 -1.80 13.42
C SER A 312 8.99 -1.77 11.88
N LEU A 313 8.30 -2.37 10.88
CA LEU A 313 8.28 -2.22 9.36
C LEU A 313 7.15 -2.88 8.39
N MET A 314 6.19 -2.15 7.76
CA MET A 314 5.00 -2.65 6.95
C MET A 314 5.02 -2.09 5.53
N ASP A 315 6.17 -1.55 5.13
CA ASP A 315 6.40 -1.12 3.77
C ASP A 315 7.17 -2.23 3.03
N PRO A 316 6.47 -3.13 2.33
CA PRO A 316 7.13 -4.23 1.63
C PRO A 316 8.11 -3.74 0.56
N THR A 317 7.90 -2.53 0.02
CA THR A 317 8.75 -1.96 -1.03
C THR A 317 10.07 -1.47 -0.45
N LEU A 318 10.03 -0.65 0.59
CA LEU A 318 11.25 -0.17 1.23
C LEU A 318 12.03 -1.32 1.87
N ALA A 319 11.33 -2.28 2.46
CA ALA A 319 11.90 -3.49 3.03
C ALA A 319 12.67 -4.33 2.00
N ALA A 320 12.08 -4.56 0.82
CA ALA A 320 12.70 -5.38 -0.22
C ALA A 320 13.94 -4.71 -0.83
N ASN A 321 13.97 -3.37 -0.88
CA ASN A 321 14.93 -2.63 -1.68
C ASN A 321 16.03 -1.91 -0.88
N ASN A 322 16.01 -1.98 0.45
CA ASN A 322 16.99 -1.29 1.30
C ASN A 322 17.46 -2.19 2.46
N ASN A 323 18.56 -1.81 3.12
CA ASN A 323 19.01 -2.53 4.31
C ASN A 323 18.17 -2.16 5.54
N LYS A 324 18.00 -3.11 6.45
CA LYS A 324 17.11 -3.01 7.62
C LYS A 324 17.39 -1.77 8.48
N GLU A 325 18.66 -1.48 8.75
CA GLU A 325 19.07 -0.33 9.58
C GLU A 325 18.69 1.00 8.93
N SER A 326 18.85 1.12 7.62
CA SER A 326 18.47 2.33 6.87
C SER A 326 16.97 2.53 6.80
N VAL A 327 16.21 1.45 6.62
CA VAL A 327 14.75 1.49 6.59
C VAL A 327 14.21 1.90 7.97
N LYS A 328 14.71 1.29 9.04
CA LYS A 328 14.35 1.63 10.43
C LYS A 328 14.62 3.10 10.76
N MET A 329 15.78 3.62 10.34
CA MET A 329 16.14 5.03 10.57
C MET A 329 15.28 5.99 9.73
N TYR A 330 14.96 5.64 8.49
CA TYR A 330 14.12 6.45 7.62
C TYR A 330 12.68 6.51 8.12
N ILE A 331 12.18 5.43 8.68
CA ILE A 331 10.82 5.38 9.20
C ILE A 331 10.71 6.13 10.52
N GLY A 332 11.61 5.88 11.47
CA GLY A 332 11.63 6.56 12.75
C GLY A 332 10.31 6.44 13.52
N ASP A 333 9.68 7.57 13.80
CA ASP A 333 8.37 7.75 14.44
C ASP A 333 7.20 7.84 13.45
N GLY A 334 7.45 7.69 12.15
CA GLY A 334 6.45 7.81 11.09
C GLY A 334 6.35 9.21 10.49
N ASP A 335 7.12 10.20 10.95
CA ASP A 335 7.06 11.60 10.46
C ASP A 335 7.35 11.76 8.96
N ASN A 336 7.97 10.75 8.33
CA ASN A 336 8.20 10.74 6.89
C ASN A 336 7.00 10.25 6.07
N TYR A 337 5.91 9.82 6.70
CA TYR A 337 4.71 9.33 6.02
C TYR A 337 3.55 10.28 6.19
N THR A 338 2.77 10.43 5.12
CA THR A 338 1.48 11.12 5.16
C THR A 338 0.44 10.24 4.50
N GLU A 339 -0.46 9.70 5.30
CA GLU A 339 -1.60 8.90 4.87
C GLU A 339 -2.62 9.80 4.13
N LYS A 340 -3.20 9.28 3.04
CA LYS A 340 -4.26 9.98 2.31
C LYS A 340 -5.50 9.13 2.10
N PHE A 341 -5.31 7.87 1.73
CA PHE A 341 -6.41 6.99 1.33
C PHE A 341 -6.20 5.59 1.88
N PHE A 342 -7.29 4.98 2.34
CA PHE A 342 -7.34 3.60 2.81
C PHE A 342 -8.28 2.80 1.90
N TYR A 343 -7.71 1.86 1.15
CA TYR A 343 -8.42 0.98 0.22
C TYR A 343 -8.46 -0.45 0.73
#